data_AF-A0A848UXL5-F1
#
_entry.id   AF-A0A848UXL5-F1
#
_cell.length_a   1.000
_cell.length_b   1.000
_cell.length_c   1.000
_cell.angle_alpha   90.00
_cell.angle_beta   90.00
_cell.angle_gamma   90.00
#
_symmetry.space_group_name_H-M   'P 1'
#
loop_
_entity.id
_entity.type
_entity.pdbx_description
1 polymer ?
#
loop_
_entity_poly.entity_id
_entity_poly.type
_entity_poly.pdbx_seq_one_letter_code
_entity_poly.pdbx_strand_id
1 'polypeptide(L)'
;MNALIRTLPIALCAFWLSFLVSQNSLAQTNNDDSQWVIMIHELDAYSYGKLATALKTDNHIEISSACVPVELVLISLPSTDQEECEEHLNRLRIVLEESTGLDKMEVLSDFGRKEFDDECLKARRGARKDN
;
A
#
# COMPACT_ATOMS: atom_id res chain seq x y z
N MET A 1 -68.33 0.18 -22.32
CA MET A 1 -66.93 0.61 -22.14
C MET A 1 -66.42 0.03 -20.82
N ASN A 2 -65.19 -0.45 -20.85
CA ASN A 2 -64.35 -0.96 -19.76
C ASN A 2 -64.45 -2.45 -19.40
N ALA A 3 -63.30 -3.07 -19.64
CA ALA A 3 -62.97 -4.48 -19.64
C ALA A 3 -62.62 -4.98 -18.23
N LEU A 4 -63.13 -6.15 -17.87
CA LEU A 4 -62.66 -6.95 -16.75
C LEU A 4 -61.57 -7.89 -17.27
N ILE A 5 -60.31 -7.52 -17.01
CA ILE A 5 -59.13 -8.29 -17.37
C ILE A 5 -58.99 -9.44 -16.37
N ARG A 6 -59.01 -10.65 -16.93
CA ARG A 6 -58.64 -11.91 -16.31
C ARG A 6 -57.12 -12.02 -16.16
N THR A 7 -56.73 -12.82 -15.16
CA THR A 7 -55.49 -13.64 -15.06
C THR A 7 -54.14 -12.95 -14.95
N LEU A 8 -53.41 -13.18 -13.85
CA LEU A 8 -52.21 -14.04 -13.82
C LEU A 8 -51.67 -14.18 -12.37
N PRO A 9 -51.31 -15.40 -11.92
CA PRO A 9 -50.79 -15.63 -10.58
C PRO A 9 -49.34 -15.17 -10.44
N ILE A 10 -49.09 -14.57 -9.29
CA ILE A 10 -47.78 -14.18 -8.75
C ILE A 10 -46.93 -15.44 -8.62
N ALA A 11 -45.94 -15.60 -9.50
CA ALA A 11 -44.87 -16.55 -9.27
C ALA A 11 -43.61 -16.10 -10.01
N LEU A 12 -42.51 -16.20 -9.25
CA LEU A 12 -41.15 -16.47 -9.69
C LEU A 12 -40.23 -15.27 -9.95
N CYS A 13 -39.36 -15.10 -8.94
CA CYS A 13 -37.94 -14.90 -9.11
C CYS A 13 -37.51 -13.61 -9.80
N ALA A 14 -37.80 -12.49 -9.14
CA ALA A 14 -36.83 -11.40 -9.10
C ALA A 14 -35.62 -11.85 -8.25
N PHE A 15 -34.85 -12.80 -8.80
CA PHE A 15 -33.48 -13.07 -8.38
C PHE A 15 -32.70 -11.82 -8.83
N TRP A 16 -32.80 -10.77 -8.01
CA TRP A 16 -31.84 -9.69 -8.04
C TRP A 16 -30.50 -10.34 -7.70
N LEU A 17 -29.82 -10.84 -8.73
CA LEU A 17 -28.38 -10.86 -8.76
C LEU A 17 -28.00 -9.41 -8.49
N SER A 18 -27.70 -9.15 -7.22
CA SER A 18 -26.84 -8.06 -6.81
C SER A 18 -25.64 -8.15 -7.74
N PHE A 19 -25.70 -7.39 -8.83
CA PHE A 19 -24.58 -7.15 -9.69
C PHE A 19 -23.63 -6.42 -8.77
N LEU A 20 -22.71 -7.22 -8.22
CA LEU A 20 -21.60 -6.80 -7.42
C LEU A 20 -21.00 -5.63 -8.17
N VAL A 21 -21.14 -4.48 -7.50
CA VAL A 21 -20.23 -3.34 -7.53
C VAL A 21 -18.89 -3.79 -8.09
N SER A 22 -18.74 -3.68 -9.40
CA SER A 22 -17.46 -3.42 -10.01
C SER A 22 -17.52 -1.96 -10.45
N GLN A 23 -17.72 -1.09 -9.45
CA GLN A 23 -16.92 0.11 -9.46
C GLN A 23 -15.49 -0.41 -9.38
N ASN A 24 -14.89 -0.65 -10.55
CA ASN A 24 -13.48 -0.38 -10.74
C ASN A 24 -13.29 1.09 -10.34
N SER A 25 -13.32 1.42 -9.05
CA SER A 25 -12.45 2.46 -8.57
C SER A 25 -11.06 1.87 -8.80
N LEU A 26 -10.56 2.06 -10.01
CA LEU A 26 -9.33 2.82 -10.13
C LEU A 26 -9.50 3.95 -9.12
N ALA A 27 -9.08 3.71 -7.88
CA ALA A 27 -8.66 4.77 -7.00
C ALA A 27 -7.46 5.34 -7.73
N GLN A 28 -7.77 6.12 -8.76
CA GLN A 28 -6.94 7.18 -9.25
C GLN A 28 -6.96 8.13 -8.06
N THR A 29 -6.08 7.84 -7.10
CA THR A 29 -5.85 8.68 -5.95
C THR A 29 -5.43 10.01 -6.53
N ASN A 30 -6.37 10.95 -6.57
CA ASN A 30 -6.09 12.36 -6.83
C ASN A 30 -5.42 12.95 -5.58
N ASN A 31 -4.31 12.35 -5.16
CA ASN A 31 -3.41 12.96 -4.21
C ASN A 31 -2.07 13.05 -4.92
N ASP A 32 -1.46 14.22 -4.85
CA ASP A 32 -0.09 14.48 -5.29
C ASP A 32 0.93 13.78 -4.35
N ASP A 33 0.65 12.53 -3.97
CA ASP A 33 1.48 11.74 -3.07
C ASP A 33 2.55 11.03 -3.91
N SER A 34 3.82 11.24 -3.59
CA SER A 34 4.91 10.50 -4.21
C SER A 34 5.12 9.16 -3.51
N GLN A 35 5.34 8.10 -4.30
CA GLN A 35 5.57 6.74 -3.77
C GLN A 35 7.05 6.39 -3.88
N TRP A 36 7.66 6.02 -2.75
CA TRP A 36 9.10 5.76 -2.68
C TRP A 36 9.37 4.35 -2.16
N VAL A 37 10.30 3.66 -2.82
CA VAL A 37 10.79 2.35 -2.41
C VAL A 37 12.07 2.55 -1.60
N ILE A 38 12.01 2.14 -0.35
CA ILE A 38 13.14 2.19 0.57
C ILE A 38 13.54 0.78 0.99
N MET A 39 14.83 0.58 1.15
CA MET A 39 15.41 -0.57 1.83
C MET A 39 15.83 -0.15 3.23
N ILE A 40 15.47 -0.95 4.23
CA ILE A 40 15.86 -0.76 5.61
C ILE A 40 16.61 -2.01 6.03
N HIS A 41 17.93 -1.90 6.14
CA HIS A 41 18.76 -3.06 6.44
C HIS A 41 18.41 -3.64 7.82
N GLU A 42 18.42 -4.97 7.93
CA GLU A 42 18.09 -5.72 9.15
C GLU A 42 16.63 -5.55 9.62
N LEU A 43 15.73 -5.09 8.73
CA LEU A 43 14.32 -4.96 9.03
C LEU A 43 13.63 -6.32 9.19
N ASP A 44 13.42 -6.72 10.43
CA ASP A 44 12.58 -7.86 10.81
C ASP A 44 11.12 -7.45 11.11
N ALA A 45 10.28 -8.45 11.41
CA ALA A 45 8.86 -8.22 11.68
C ALA A 45 8.60 -7.41 12.97
N TYR A 46 9.50 -7.49 13.95
CA TYR A 46 9.39 -6.77 15.21
C TYR A 46 9.76 -5.29 15.04
N SER A 47 10.90 -5.00 14.41
CA SER A 47 11.35 -3.67 14.05
C SER A 47 10.36 -2.98 13.11
N TYR A 48 9.81 -3.71 12.13
CA TYR A 48 8.71 -3.21 11.28
C TYR A 48 7.49 -2.82 12.11
N GLY A 49 7.07 -3.63 13.08
CA GLY A 49 5.93 -3.32 13.94
C GLY A 49 6.12 -2.04 14.75
N LYS A 50 7.34 -1.78 15.23
CA LYS A 50 7.68 -0.53 15.92
C LYS A 50 7.64 0.68 14.97
N LEU A 51 8.27 0.57 13.81
CA LEU A 51 8.29 1.63 12.80
C LEU A 51 6.86 2.00 12.35
N ALA A 52 6.05 1.00 12.02
CA ALA A 52 4.66 1.20 11.60
C ALA A 52 3.81 1.86 12.69
N THR A 53 4.12 1.60 13.97
CA THR A 53 3.44 2.25 15.10
C THR A 53 3.87 3.69 15.26
N ALA A 54 5.17 3.97 15.12
CA ALA A 54 5.71 5.33 15.21
C ALA A 54 5.16 6.23 14.09
N LEU A 55 5.15 5.75 12.85
CA LEU A 55 4.67 6.51 11.70
C LEU A 55 3.17 6.81 11.73
N LYS A 56 2.35 5.96 12.36
CA LYS A 56 0.92 6.27 12.62
C LYS A 56 0.71 7.51 13.48
N THR A 57 1.68 7.88 14.31
CA THR A 57 1.61 9.09 15.13
C THR A 57 2.20 10.31 14.43
N ASP A 58 3.05 10.08 13.43
CA ASP A 58 3.79 11.12 12.72
C ASP A 58 2.91 11.85 11.69
N ASN A 59 1.83 11.25 11.18
CA ASN A 59 0.85 11.80 10.22
C ASN A 59 1.39 12.32 8.88
N HIS A 60 2.71 12.32 8.66
CA HIS A 60 3.31 12.88 7.45
C HIS A 60 3.86 11.81 6.51
N ILE A 61 3.98 10.56 6.95
CA ILE A 61 4.55 9.46 6.16
C ILE A 61 3.68 8.23 6.36
N GLU A 62 3.15 7.69 5.27
CA GLU A 62 2.35 6.47 5.30
C GLU A 62 3.16 5.29 4.75
N ILE A 63 3.15 4.16 5.46
CA ILE A 63 3.62 2.89 4.89
C ILE A 63 2.48 2.32 4.05
N SER A 64 2.60 2.40 2.72
CA SER A 64 1.62 1.81 1.82
C SER A 64 1.75 0.27 1.80
N SER A 65 2.97 -0.27 1.94
CA SER A 65 3.22 -1.72 1.99
C SER A 65 4.64 -2.04 2.49
N ALA A 66 4.85 -3.28 2.95
CA ALA A 66 6.17 -3.77 3.34
C ALA A 66 6.40 -5.22 2.93
N CYS A 67 7.67 -5.56 2.72
CA CYS A 67 8.14 -6.85 2.26
C CYS A 67 9.17 -7.40 3.23
N VAL A 68 8.70 -7.93 4.36
CA VAL A 68 9.56 -8.55 5.37
C VAL A 68 9.63 -10.05 5.10
N PRO A 69 10.81 -10.71 5.15
CA PRO A 69 12.13 -10.24 5.59
C PRO A 69 13.03 -9.75 4.44
N VAL A 70 12.46 -9.28 3.33
CA VAL A 70 13.21 -8.75 2.18
C VAL A 70 13.64 -7.29 2.40
N GLU A 71 13.37 -6.73 3.57
CA GLU A 71 13.88 -5.41 4.00
C GLU A 71 13.37 -4.22 3.15
N LEU A 72 12.35 -4.43 2.32
CA LEU A 72 11.76 -3.39 1.48
C LEU A 72 10.48 -2.82 2.08
N VAL A 73 10.33 -1.50 1.99
CA VAL A 73 9.12 -0.77 2.36
C VAL A 73 8.73 0.19 1.23
N LEU A 74 7.44 0.26 0.92
CA LEU A 74 6.87 1.26 0.05
C LEU A 74 6.18 2.30 0.93
N ILE A 75 6.61 3.55 0.81
CA ILE A 75 6.04 4.68 1.54
C ILE A 75 5.34 5.65 0.58
N SER A 76 4.38 6.38 1.11
CA SER A 76 3.74 7.53 0.48
C SER A 76 4.15 8.80 1.23
N LEU A 77 4.64 9.79 0.48
CA LEU A 77 4.97 11.11 0.97
C LEU A 77 3.94 12.13 0.46
N PRO A 78 3.54 13.14 1.24
CA PRO A 78 2.43 14.06 0.94
C PRO A 78 2.83 15.20 -0.01
N SER A 79 3.88 15.00 -0.80
CA SER A 79 4.42 15.98 -1.74
C SER A 79 5.08 15.30 -2.92
N THR A 80 5.11 16.00 -4.06
CA THR A 80 5.93 15.68 -5.23
C THR A 80 7.14 16.59 -5.38
N ASP A 81 7.29 17.60 -4.51
CA ASP A 81 8.46 18.47 -4.51
C ASP A 81 9.68 17.72 -3.94
N GLN A 82 10.81 17.80 -4.63
CA GLN A 82 11.98 17.00 -4.28
C GLN A 82 12.58 17.43 -2.92
N GLU A 83 12.64 18.72 -2.63
CA GLU A 83 13.21 19.24 -1.38
C GLU A 83 12.33 18.81 -0.19
N GLU A 84 11.02 18.94 -0.32
CA GLU A 84 10.07 18.45 0.70
C GLU A 84 10.15 16.92 0.87
N CYS A 85 10.29 16.16 -0.22
CA CYS A 85 10.47 14.71 -0.14
C CYS A 85 11.75 14.33 0.61
N GLU A 86 12.86 15.05 0.37
CA GLU A 86 14.13 14.83 1.07
C GLU A 86 14.00 15.15 2.58
N GLU A 87 13.25 16.19 2.95
CA GLU A 87 12.94 16.50 4.35
C GLU A 87 12.13 15.38 5.02
N HIS A 88 11.11 14.86 4.35
CA HIS A 88 10.32 13.73 4.84
C HIS A 88 11.17 12.46 4.98
N LEU A 89 12.06 12.18 4.02
CA LEU A 89 12.99 11.04 4.10
C LEU A 89 13.98 11.18 5.26
N ASN A 90 14.47 12.39 5.54
CA ASN A 90 15.32 12.64 6.70
C ASN A 90 14.55 12.45 8.02
N ARG A 91 13.30 12.91 8.09
CA ARG A 91 12.44 12.64 9.24
C ARG A 91 12.20 11.14 9.42
N LEU A 92 11.99 10.40 8.34
CA LEU A 92 11.86 8.94 8.39
C LEU A 92 13.11 8.27 8.97
N ARG A 93 14.31 8.70 8.60
CA ARG A 93 15.57 8.18 9.17
C ARG A 93 15.62 8.36 10.68
N ILE A 94 15.24 9.54 11.17
CA ILE A 94 15.20 9.83 12.61
C ILE A 94 14.19 8.92 13.31
N VAL A 95 12.97 8.82 12.78
CA VAL A 95 11.93 7.95 13.37
C VAL A 95 12.35 6.48 13.36
N LEU A 96 13.03 6.03 12.29
CA LEU A 96 13.56 4.69 12.19
C LEU A 96 14.58 4.41 13.31
N GLU A 97 15.57 5.29 13.46
CA GLU A 97 16.61 5.13 14.47
C GLU A 97 16.02 5.17 15.89
N GLU A 98 15.17 6.15 16.19
CA GLU A 98 14.57 6.31 17.53
C GLU A 98 13.62 5.17 17.90
N SER A 99 12.84 4.65 16.94
CA SER A 99 11.83 3.62 17.22
C SER A 99 12.39 2.21 17.16
N THR A 100 13.35 1.94 16.26
CA THR A 100 13.85 0.58 15.99
C THR A 100 15.30 0.37 16.41
N GLY A 101 16.12 1.43 16.44
CA GLY A 101 17.56 1.36 16.59
C GLY A 101 18.32 1.06 15.29
N LEU A 102 17.63 1.01 14.14
CA LEU A 102 18.23 0.80 12.83
C LEU A 102 18.66 2.14 12.22
N ASP A 103 19.86 2.20 11.65
CA ASP A 103 20.47 3.43 11.09
C ASP A 103 20.68 3.37 9.57
N LYS A 104 20.62 2.18 8.98
CA LYS A 104 20.85 1.95 7.55
C LYS A 104 19.57 1.93 6.75
N MET A 105 19.29 3.05 6.09
CA MET A 105 18.19 3.21 5.13
C MET A 105 18.72 3.66 3.77
N GLU A 106 18.34 2.94 2.72
CA GLU A 106 18.66 3.26 1.33
C GLU A 106 17.38 3.58 0.57
N VAL A 107 17.41 4.65 -0.21
CA VAL A 107 16.36 4.94 -1.18
C VAL A 107 16.74 4.23 -2.46
N LEU A 108 15.92 3.26 -2.87
CA LEU A 108 16.19 2.52 -4.09
C LEU A 108 15.64 3.23 -5.31
N SER A 109 14.49 3.89 -5.14
CA SER A 109 13.70 4.35 -6.26
C SER A 109 12.58 5.29 -5.78
N ASP A 110 12.31 6.31 -6.58
CA ASP A 110 11.11 7.17 -6.55
C ASP A 110 9.95 6.56 -7.38
N PHE A 111 10.11 5.34 -7.89
CA PHE A 111 9.10 4.64 -8.68
C PHE A 111 8.16 3.80 -7.81
N GLY A 112 6.86 3.94 -8.07
CA GLY A 112 5.78 3.39 -7.25
C GLY A 112 5.60 1.87 -7.23
N ARG A 113 4.44 1.45 -6.72
CA ARG A 113 3.99 0.07 -6.41
C ARG A 113 4.59 -1.09 -7.23
N LYS A 114 4.71 -0.94 -8.55
CA LYS A 114 5.18 -2.02 -9.44
C LYS A 114 6.63 -2.42 -9.18
N GLU A 115 7.53 -1.46 -9.02
CA GLU A 115 8.97 -1.73 -8.79
C GLU A 115 9.15 -2.49 -7.47
N PHE A 116 8.44 -2.06 -6.44
CA PHE A 116 8.37 -2.73 -5.15
C PHE A 116 7.90 -4.19 -5.28
N ASP A 117 6.81 -4.44 -6.01
CA ASP A 117 6.27 -5.79 -6.18
C ASP A 117 7.25 -6.69 -6.96
N ASP A 118 7.92 -6.15 -7.97
CA ASP A 118 8.93 -6.85 -8.77
C ASP A 118 10.17 -7.20 -7.91
N GLU A 119 10.69 -6.28 -7.10
CA GLU A 119 11.83 -6.53 -6.20
C GLU A 119 11.48 -7.53 -5.09
N CYS A 120 10.30 -7.39 -4.48
CA CYS A 120 9.75 -8.40 -3.56
C CYS A 120 9.73 -9.80 -4.18
N LEU A 121 9.25 -9.90 -5.43
CA LEU A 121 9.12 -11.17 -6.13
C LEU A 121 10.49 -11.75 -6.47
N LYS A 122 11.43 -10.92 -6.93
CA LYS A 122 12.82 -11.33 -7.23
C LYS A 122 13.49 -11.89 -5.98
N ALA A 123 13.44 -11.18 -4.87
CA ALA A 123 14.06 -11.62 -3.61
C ALA A 123 13.46 -12.93 -3.09
N ARG A 124 12.13 -13.08 -3.13
CA ARG A 124 11.45 -14.33 -2.74
C ARG A 124 11.80 -15.52 -3.64
N ARG A 125 12.01 -15.28 -4.94
CA ARG A 125 12.42 -16.33 -5.89
C ARG A 125 13.91 -16.67 -5.76
N GLY A 126 14.76 -15.68 -5.49
CA GLY A 126 16.18 -15.85 -5.21
C GLY A 126 16.41 -16.71 -3.97
N ALA A 127 15.71 -16.39 -2.87
CA ALA A 127 15.73 -17.20 -1.64
C ALA A 127 15.25 -18.65 -1.82
N ARG A 128 14.56 -18.95 -2.93
CA ARG A 128 14.04 -20.29 -3.25
C ARG A 128 15.02 -21.16 -4.05
N LYS A 129 16.10 -20.59 -4.59
CA LYS A 129 17.11 -21.35 -5.36
C LYS A 129 18.21 -21.96 -4.51
N ASP A 130 18.33 -21.54 -3.25
CA ASP A 130 19.43 -21.93 -2.36
C ASP A 130 18.99 -22.92 -1.24
N ASN A 131 17.82 -23.55 -1.38
CA ASN A 131 17.31 -24.59 -0.47
C ASN A 131 17.09 -25.93 -1.18
#